data_AF-A0A1E3H9T3-F1
#
_entry.id   AF-A0A1E3H9T3-F1
#
_cell.length_a   1.000
_cell.length_b   1.000
_cell.length_c   1.000
_cell.angle_alpha   90.00
_cell.angle_beta   90.00
_cell.angle_gamma   90.00
#
_symmetry.space_group_name_H-M   'P 1'
#
loop_
_entity.id
_entity.type
_entity.pdbx_description
1 polymer ?
#
loop_
_entity_poly.entity_id
_entity_poly.type
_entity_poly.pdbx_seq_one_letter_code
_entity_poly.pdbx_strand_id
1 'polypeptide(L)'
;DLLRAVQNQPWSDVKELNWGAINGDEKERLKNNGDIKTPAEHCQYKFLAHVEGYAYSGRLKYLQQCRSVIVGHKLQYIQHYHHLINGQDGHPEQNYVEVPLPFEQNLEGVMEGLLKEESREKVERIAENGWKGMRQGYISPAANDCYFRYLLHKYAEVQAFVPSIEGAAPYESFVLMGKTHWDPHRR
;
A
#
# COMPACT_ATOMS: atom_id res chain seq x y z
N ASP A 1 4.19 16.51 -10.88
CA ASP A 1 5.02 15.30 -10.63
C ASP A 1 5.56 15.37 -9.20
N LEU A 2 5.59 14.25 -8.47
CA LEU A 2 6.12 14.21 -7.10
C LEU A 2 7.61 14.58 -7.08
N LEU A 3 8.43 14.04 -7.99
CA LEU A 3 9.88 14.29 -7.99
C LEU A 3 10.23 15.76 -8.18
N ARG A 4 9.45 16.48 -8.98
CA ARG A 4 9.59 17.93 -9.15
C ARG A 4 9.12 18.71 -7.92
N ALA A 5 8.03 18.29 -7.28
CA ALA A 5 7.48 18.96 -6.10
C ALA A 5 8.38 18.86 -4.86
N VAL A 6 9.17 17.79 -4.76
CA VAL A 6 10.02 17.48 -3.60
C VAL A 6 11.48 17.88 -3.81
N GLN A 7 11.82 18.41 -4.99
CA GLN A 7 13.18 18.77 -5.33
C GLN A 7 13.67 19.95 -4.46
N ASN A 8 14.86 19.81 -3.87
CA ASN A 8 15.49 20.81 -2.99
C ASN A 8 14.67 21.20 -1.74
N GLN A 9 13.66 20.42 -1.39
CA GLN A 9 12.86 20.66 -0.19
C GLN A 9 13.56 20.08 1.05
N PRO A 10 13.77 20.87 2.12
CA PRO A 10 14.57 20.45 3.29
C PRO A 10 13.92 19.30 4.10
N TRP A 11 12.63 19.06 3.91
CA TRP A 11 11.85 17.99 4.54
C TRP A 11 11.76 16.72 3.67
N SER A 12 12.34 16.71 2.47
CA SER A 12 12.23 15.60 1.52
C SER A 12 13.46 14.69 1.52
N ASP A 13 13.21 13.38 1.54
CA ASP A 13 14.19 12.33 1.19
C ASP A 13 13.68 11.44 0.04
N VAL A 14 12.79 11.98 -0.81
CA VAL A 14 12.21 11.25 -1.95
C VAL A 14 13.20 11.24 -3.12
N LYS A 15 13.48 10.06 -3.66
CA LYS A 15 14.41 9.83 -4.77
C LYS A 15 13.76 8.99 -5.87
N GLU A 16 14.25 9.17 -7.09
CA GLU A 16 13.87 8.31 -8.21
C GLU A 16 14.36 6.87 -7.99
N LEU A 17 13.54 5.91 -8.40
CA LEU A 17 13.89 4.49 -8.37
C LEU A 17 14.17 4.00 -9.80
N ASN A 18 15.41 3.65 -10.08
CA ASN A 18 15.84 2.94 -11.27
C ASN A 18 15.47 1.45 -11.16
N TRP A 19 14.34 1.08 -11.77
CA TRP A 19 13.82 -0.28 -11.81
C TRP A 19 14.75 -1.29 -12.47
N GLY A 20 15.51 -0.88 -13.50
CA GLY A 20 16.45 -1.76 -14.20
C GLY A 20 17.61 -2.23 -13.32
N ALA A 21 17.94 -1.44 -12.29
CA ALA A 21 19.02 -1.71 -11.36
C ALA A 21 18.61 -2.54 -10.12
N ILE A 22 17.31 -2.77 -9.88
CA ILE A 22 16.82 -3.43 -8.65
C ILE A 22 17.17 -4.92 -8.61
N ASN A 23 17.14 -5.59 -9.76
CA ASN A 23 17.38 -7.04 -9.87
C ASN A 23 18.84 -7.39 -10.17
N GLY A 24 19.71 -6.39 -10.27
CA GLY A 24 21.13 -6.62 -10.51
C GLY A 24 21.88 -7.00 -9.23
N ASP A 25 23.19 -7.21 -9.38
CA ASP A 25 24.08 -7.43 -8.24
C ASP A 25 24.19 -6.17 -7.35
N GLU A 26 24.97 -6.26 -6.27
CA GLU A 26 25.16 -5.14 -5.35
C GLU A 26 25.63 -3.85 -6.04
N LYS A 27 26.46 -3.96 -7.10
CA LYS A 27 26.93 -2.80 -7.87
C LYS A 27 25.83 -2.16 -8.70
N GLU A 28 24.96 -2.96 -9.30
CA GLU A 28 23.78 -2.45 -9.99
C GLU A 28 22.82 -1.77 -8.99
N ARG A 29 22.56 -2.38 -7.83
CA ARG A 29 21.69 -1.79 -6.81
C ARG A 29 22.22 -0.47 -6.28
N LEU A 30 23.55 -0.29 -6.19
CA LEU A 30 24.18 0.99 -5.85
C LEU A 30 23.84 2.11 -6.84
N LYS A 31 23.44 1.81 -8.08
CA LYS A 31 22.95 2.82 -9.04
C LYS A 31 21.63 3.48 -8.63
N ASN A 32 20.92 2.93 -7.64
CA ASN A 32 19.82 3.61 -6.95
C ASN A 32 20.32 4.49 -5.79
N ASN A 33 21.40 5.26 -6.03
CA ASN A 33 22.05 6.14 -5.05
C ASN A 33 22.52 5.44 -3.75
N GLY A 34 22.61 4.10 -3.75
CA GLY A 34 22.86 3.30 -2.55
C GLY A 34 21.78 3.39 -1.47
N ASP A 35 20.61 3.95 -1.77
CA ASP A 35 19.60 4.35 -0.78
C ASP A 35 18.22 3.71 -1.01
N ILE A 36 18.22 2.48 -1.55
CA ILE A 36 16.99 1.68 -1.61
C ILE A 36 16.62 1.25 -0.20
N LYS A 37 15.51 1.78 0.31
CA LYS A 37 14.96 1.41 1.62
C LYS A 37 14.02 0.21 1.50
N THR A 38 14.19 -0.77 2.38
CA THR A 38 13.21 -1.81 2.66
C THR A 38 11.93 -1.21 3.22
N PRO A 39 10.78 -1.94 3.17
CA PRO A 39 9.56 -1.46 3.81
C PRO A 39 9.71 -1.10 5.29
N ALA A 40 10.55 -1.83 6.04
CA ALA A 40 10.78 -1.56 7.46
C ALA A 40 11.58 -0.27 7.70
N GLU A 41 12.58 0.02 6.86
CA GLU A 41 13.38 1.25 6.96
C GLU A 41 12.55 2.51 6.71
N HIS A 42 11.47 2.43 5.93
CA HIS A 42 10.54 3.55 5.77
C HIS A 42 9.89 3.93 7.11
N CYS A 43 9.73 3.01 8.07
CA CYS A 43 9.12 3.33 9.36
C CYS A 43 9.96 4.28 10.23
N GLN A 44 11.19 4.62 9.83
CA GLN A 44 12.01 5.64 10.48
C GLN A 44 11.54 7.08 10.18
N TYR A 45 10.62 7.25 9.22
CA TYR A 45 10.14 8.56 8.78
C TYR A 45 8.76 8.88 9.33
N LYS A 46 8.56 10.14 9.73
CA LYS A 46 7.27 10.63 10.25
C LYS A 46 6.19 10.71 9.17
N PHE A 47 6.59 11.08 7.95
CA PHE A 47 5.71 11.26 6.80
C PHE A 47 6.16 10.35 5.65
N LEU A 48 5.23 9.62 5.07
CA LEU A 48 5.49 8.67 4.00
C LEU A 48 4.69 9.04 2.76
N ALA A 49 5.40 9.37 1.68
CA ALA A 49 4.78 9.72 0.41
C ALA A 49 4.16 8.49 -0.27
N HIS A 50 2.93 8.64 -0.76
CA HIS A 50 2.24 7.66 -1.58
C HIS A 50 1.83 8.25 -2.93
N VAL A 51 2.11 7.49 -3.99
CA VAL A 51 1.68 7.77 -5.37
C VAL A 51 1.21 6.48 -6.04
N GLU A 52 0.22 6.63 -6.91
CA GLU A 52 -0.24 5.57 -7.82
C GLU A 52 0.69 5.45 -9.04
N GLY A 53 0.61 4.30 -9.71
CA GLY A 53 1.37 4.02 -10.93
C GLY A 53 0.43 3.84 -12.12
N TYR A 54 0.61 2.74 -12.86
CA TYR A 54 -0.37 2.31 -13.88
C TYR A 54 -1.76 2.01 -13.30
N ALA A 55 -1.80 1.57 -12.05
CA ALA A 55 -3.02 1.32 -11.28
C ALA A 55 -2.73 1.66 -9.80
N TYR A 56 -3.42 1.00 -8.88
CA TYR A 56 -3.11 1.12 -7.46
C TYR A 56 -1.65 0.72 -7.20
N SER A 57 -0.99 1.40 -6.29
CA SER A 57 0.37 1.07 -5.90
C SER A 57 0.36 0.12 -4.71
N GLY A 58 0.84 -1.11 -4.91
CA GLY A 58 0.95 -2.12 -3.86
C GLY A 58 1.85 -1.72 -2.67
N ARG A 59 2.56 -0.59 -2.77
CA ARG A 59 3.37 0.01 -1.70
C ARG A 59 2.49 0.51 -0.53
N LEU A 60 1.26 0.99 -0.78
CA LEU A 60 0.46 1.66 0.25
C LEU A 60 0.27 0.83 1.52
N LYS A 61 -0.16 -0.42 1.37
CA LYS A 61 -0.39 -1.34 2.50
C LYS A 61 0.84 -1.57 3.35
N TYR A 62 2.06 -1.48 2.78
CA TYR A 62 3.31 -1.63 3.51
C TYR A 62 3.65 -0.37 4.30
N LEU A 63 3.45 0.82 3.72
CA LEU A 63 3.65 2.09 4.43
C LEU A 63 2.66 2.21 5.62
N GLN A 64 1.42 1.75 5.42
CA GLN A 64 0.37 1.72 6.46
C GLN A 64 0.67 0.72 7.61
N GLN A 65 1.75 -0.07 7.51
CA GLN A 65 2.24 -0.87 8.65
C GLN A 65 3.02 -0.02 9.66
N CYS A 66 3.56 1.13 9.24
CA CYS A 66 4.31 2.03 10.09
C CYS A 66 3.36 2.95 10.89
N ARG A 67 3.79 3.41 12.06
CA ARG A 67 3.12 4.50 12.81
C ARG A 67 3.54 5.86 12.25
N SER A 68 3.32 6.05 10.95
CA SER A 68 3.69 7.26 10.20
C SER A 68 2.45 7.83 9.51
N VAL A 69 2.47 9.12 9.20
CA VAL A 69 1.41 9.75 8.41
C VAL A 69 1.64 9.45 6.94
N ILE A 70 0.64 8.89 6.27
CA ILE A 70 0.67 8.73 4.82
C ILE A 70 0.23 10.05 4.17
N VAL A 71 1.06 10.57 3.28
CA VAL A 71 0.81 11.80 2.51
C VAL A 71 0.75 11.43 1.04
N GLY A 72 -0.33 11.73 0.36
CA GLY A 72 -0.44 11.47 -1.07
C GLY A 72 -1.69 12.09 -1.67
N HIS A 73 -1.90 11.86 -2.96
CA HIS A 73 -3.09 12.41 -3.61
C HIS A 73 -4.33 11.59 -3.30
N LYS A 74 -5.52 12.14 -3.61
CA LYS A 74 -6.76 11.38 -3.59
C LYS A 74 -6.65 10.17 -4.52
N LEU A 75 -6.78 8.98 -3.95
CA LEU A 75 -6.64 7.71 -4.67
C LEU A 75 -7.65 7.62 -5.81
N GLN A 76 -7.19 7.25 -7.01
CA GLN A 76 -8.05 7.02 -8.18
C GLN A 76 -8.23 5.52 -8.43
N TYR A 77 -7.22 4.72 -8.10
CA TYR A 77 -7.24 3.28 -8.21
C TYR A 77 -7.44 2.63 -6.83
N ILE A 78 -8.48 1.80 -6.74
CA ILE A 78 -8.91 1.25 -5.45
C ILE A 78 -8.49 -0.21 -5.26
N GLN A 79 -8.14 -0.53 -4.02
CA GLN A 79 -8.12 -1.90 -3.49
C GLN A 79 -9.33 -2.11 -2.58
N HIS A 80 -9.58 -3.36 -2.18
CA HIS A 80 -10.75 -3.74 -1.38
C HIS A 80 -10.94 -2.95 -0.09
N TYR A 81 -9.86 -2.45 0.52
CA TYR A 81 -9.91 -1.70 1.78
C TYR A 81 -9.83 -0.17 1.61
N HIS A 82 -9.59 0.37 0.40
CA HIS A 82 -9.35 1.80 0.21
C HIS A 82 -10.53 2.69 0.57
N HIS A 83 -11.77 2.16 0.55
CA HIS A 83 -12.96 2.89 0.99
C HIS A 83 -12.97 3.23 2.50
N LEU A 84 -12.06 2.64 3.28
CA LEU A 84 -11.88 2.89 4.72
C LEU A 84 -10.81 3.95 4.99
N ILE A 85 -10.18 4.47 3.94
CA ILE A 85 -9.25 5.59 4.03
C ILE A 85 -10.06 6.87 4.15
N ASN A 86 -9.72 7.67 5.16
CA ASN A 86 -10.34 8.94 5.44
C ASN A 86 -9.30 10.06 5.32
N GLY A 87 -9.34 10.76 4.18
CA GLY A 87 -8.52 11.93 3.88
C GLY A 87 -9.12 13.26 4.31
N GLN A 88 -10.32 13.28 4.90
CA GLN A 88 -11.03 14.52 5.23
C GLN A 88 -10.30 15.26 6.34
N ASP A 89 -9.82 16.47 6.03
CA ASP A 89 -9.04 17.26 6.98
C ASP A 89 -9.87 17.65 8.21
N GLY A 90 -9.28 17.47 9.39
CA GLY A 90 -9.93 17.78 10.66
C GLY A 90 -10.93 16.72 11.16
N HIS A 91 -11.25 15.70 10.37
CA HIS A 91 -12.14 14.62 10.81
C HIS A 91 -11.51 13.82 11.96
N PRO A 92 -12.26 13.43 13.02
CA PRO A 92 -11.72 12.66 14.16
C PRO A 92 -11.00 11.37 13.78
N GLU A 93 -11.48 10.71 12.73
CA GLU A 93 -10.94 9.44 12.19
C GLU A 93 -10.04 9.61 10.96
N GLN A 94 -9.59 10.84 10.65
CA GLN A 94 -8.64 11.07 9.56
C GLN A 94 -7.43 10.13 9.73
N ASN A 95 -7.08 9.39 8.68
CA ASN A 95 -6.01 8.38 8.69
C ASN A 95 -5.07 8.49 7.48
N TYR A 96 -5.26 9.53 6.67
CA TYR A 96 -4.49 9.84 5.47
C TYR A 96 -4.49 11.35 5.26
N VAL A 97 -3.39 11.89 4.75
CA VAL A 97 -3.33 13.30 4.33
C VAL A 97 -3.43 13.35 2.81
N GLU A 98 -4.57 13.84 2.32
CA GLU A 98 -4.78 14.08 0.89
C GLU A 98 -4.17 15.42 0.46
N VAL A 99 -3.35 15.37 -0.58
CA VAL A 99 -2.76 16.52 -1.25
C VAL A 99 -3.41 16.65 -2.63
N PRO A 100 -4.08 17.77 -2.94
CA PRO A 100 -4.61 18.01 -4.27
C PRO A 100 -3.51 17.95 -5.35
N LEU A 101 -3.83 17.36 -6.50
CA LEU A 101 -2.95 17.44 -7.66
C LEU A 101 -3.14 18.79 -8.38
N PRO A 102 -2.08 19.35 -8.99
CA PRO A 102 -0.73 18.81 -9.08
C PRO A 102 0.09 19.00 -7.79
N PHE A 103 0.98 18.04 -7.48
CA PHE A 103 1.86 18.12 -6.29
C PHE A 103 2.74 19.38 -6.26
N GLU A 104 3.25 19.85 -7.41
CA GLU A 104 4.12 21.03 -7.46
C GLU A 104 3.47 22.29 -6.88
N GLN A 105 2.14 22.37 -6.87
CA GLN A 105 1.40 23.54 -6.38
C GLN A 105 0.94 23.40 -4.93
N ASN A 106 0.75 22.16 -4.45
CA ASN A 106 0.00 21.91 -3.22
C ASN A 106 0.80 21.19 -2.13
N LEU A 107 1.85 20.43 -2.49
CA LEU A 107 2.56 19.59 -1.53
C LEU A 107 3.33 20.41 -0.49
N GLU A 108 3.98 21.50 -0.91
CA GLU A 108 4.78 22.35 -0.03
C GLU A 108 3.92 22.93 1.10
N GLY A 109 2.81 23.59 0.78
CA GLY A 109 1.92 24.17 1.80
C GLY A 109 1.31 23.13 2.75
N VAL A 110 1.01 21.92 2.26
CA VAL A 110 0.55 20.82 3.13
C VAL A 110 1.67 20.40 4.08
N MET A 111 2.89 20.18 3.59
CA MET A 111 4.03 19.79 4.43
C MET A 111 4.40 20.87 5.44
N GLU A 112 4.42 22.14 5.04
CA GLU A 112 4.61 23.27 5.95
C GLU A 112 3.59 23.25 7.08
N GLY A 113 2.31 23.01 6.78
CA GLY A 113 1.26 22.86 7.77
C GLY A 113 1.45 21.68 8.72
N LEU A 114 1.85 20.52 8.19
CA LEU A 114 2.10 19.31 8.99
C LEU A 114 3.34 19.41 9.88
N LEU A 115 4.33 20.22 9.47
CA LEU A 115 5.61 20.37 10.18
C LEU A 115 5.55 21.39 11.34
N LYS A 116 4.48 22.17 11.45
CA LYS A 116 4.31 23.13 12.57
C LYS A 116 4.10 22.40 13.90
N GLU A 117 4.60 22.99 15.00
CA GLU A 117 4.47 22.38 16.34
C GLU A 117 3.01 22.30 16.78
N GLU A 118 2.17 23.28 16.42
CA GLU A 118 0.73 23.25 16.73
C GLU A 118 -0.02 22.10 16.02
N SER A 119 0.54 21.57 14.93
CA SER A 119 -0.03 20.42 14.20
C SER A 119 0.35 19.08 14.83
N ARG A 120 1.21 19.04 15.85
CA ARG A 120 1.76 17.81 16.42
C ARG A 120 0.69 16.83 16.88
N GLU A 121 -0.30 17.29 17.65
CA GLU A 121 -1.38 16.44 18.13
C GLU A 121 -2.22 15.87 16.97
N LYS A 122 -2.51 16.69 15.95
CA LYS A 122 -3.18 16.26 14.72
C LYS A 122 -2.37 15.19 14.00
N VAL A 123 -1.07 15.39 13.82
CA VAL A 123 -0.16 14.45 13.12
C VAL A 123 -0.08 13.12 13.87
N GLU A 124 0.09 13.14 15.19
CA GLU A 124 0.12 11.94 16.02
C GLU A 124 -1.21 11.18 15.95
N ARG A 125 -2.35 11.89 15.99
CA ARG A 125 -3.68 11.31 15.83
C ARG A 125 -3.87 10.64 14.47
N ILE A 126 -3.47 11.29 13.37
CA ILE A 126 -3.58 10.71 12.02
C ILE A 126 -2.74 9.44 11.90
N ALA A 127 -1.50 9.46 12.39
CA ALA A 127 -0.62 8.29 12.38
C ALA A 127 -1.19 7.13 13.21
N GLU A 128 -1.75 7.43 14.39
CA GLU A 128 -2.34 6.42 15.27
C GLU A 128 -3.64 5.84 14.67
N ASN A 129 -4.49 6.66 14.07
CA ASN A 129 -5.68 6.22 13.34
C ASN A 129 -5.32 5.31 12.16
N GLY A 130 -4.32 5.70 11.37
CA GLY A 130 -3.80 4.88 10.27
C GLY A 130 -3.28 3.54 10.74
N TRP A 131 -2.47 3.52 11.79
CA TRP A 131 -1.89 2.29 12.32
C TRP A 131 -2.94 1.37 12.98
N LYS A 132 -3.81 1.90 13.84
CA LYS A 132 -4.90 1.12 14.45
C LYS A 132 -5.90 0.62 13.42
N GLY A 133 -6.38 1.51 12.54
CA GLY A 133 -7.39 1.19 11.54
C GLY A 133 -6.87 0.21 10.49
N MET A 134 -5.63 0.39 10.01
CA MET A 134 -5.08 -0.44 8.94
C MET A 134 -4.30 -1.63 9.52
N ARG A 135 -3.11 -1.41 10.09
CA ARG A 135 -2.19 -2.47 10.55
C ARG A 135 -2.84 -3.41 11.57
N GLN A 136 -3.54 -2.86 12.56
CA GLN A 136 -4.21 -3.68 13.59
C GLN A 136 -5.63 -4.10 13.19
N GLY A 137 -6.26 -3.38 12.26
CA GLY A 137 -7.61 -3.64 11.79
C GLY A 137 -7.64 -4.25 10.38
N TYR A 138 -8.06 -3.45 9.41
CA TYR A 138 -8.60 -3.88 8.12
C TYR A 138 -7.60 -4.56 7.17
N ILE A 139 -6.30 -4.39 7.39
CA ILE A 139 -5.26 -5.08 6.60
C ILE A 139 -4.41 -6.02 7.46
N SER A 140 -4.87 -6.37 8.66
CA SER A 140 -4.31 -7.48 9.43
C SER A 140 -4.47 -8.81 8.66
N PRO A 141 -3.63 -9.83 8.94
CA PRO A 141 -3.80 -11.15 8.31
C PRO A 141 -5.21 -11.71 8.51
N ALA A 142 -5.74 -11.65 9.74
CA ALA A 142 -7.08 -12.15 10.06
C ALA A 142 -8.19 -11.39 9.31
N ALA A 143 -8.09 -10.06 9.18
CA ALA A 143 -9.07 -9.26 8.44
C ALA A 143 -9.04 -9.57 6.93
N ASN A 144 -7.84 -9.73 6.35
CA ASN A 144 -7.70 -10.13 4.96
C ASN A 144 -8.31 -11.52 4.71
N ASP A 145 -8.00 -12.51 5.55
CA ASP A 145 -8.58 -13.85 5.44
C ASP A 145 -10.10 -13.81 5.56
N CYS A 146 -10.64 -13.04 6.51
CA CYS A 146 -12.07 -12.85 6.69
C CYS A 146 -12.73 -12.24 5.43
N TYR A 147 -12.14 -11.17 4.88
CA TYR A 147 -12.64 -10.52 3.67
C TYR A 147 -12.69 -11.50 2.49
N PHE A 148 -11.60 -12.23 2.21
CA PHE A 148 -11.55 -13.16 1.09
C PHE A 148 -12.49 -14.34 1.27
N ARG A 149 -12.60 -14.90 2.48
CA ARG A 149 -13.57 -15.96 2.77
C ARG A 149 -14.99 -15.48 2.50
N TYR A 150 -15.36 -14.32 3.03
CA TYR A 150 -16.69 -13.76 2.82
C TYR A 150 -16.96 -13.46 1.34
N LEU A 151 -16.00 -12.86 0.64
CA LEU A 151 -16.08 -12.58 -0.79
C LEU A 151 -16.35 -13.85 -1.60
N LEU A 152 -15.57 -14.92 -1.36
CA LEU A 152 -15.73 -16.18 -2.09
C LEU A 152 -17.07 -16.85 -1.80
N HIS A 153 -17.55 -16.81 -0.55
CA HIS A 153 -18.89 -17.30 -0.20
C HIS A 153 -19.99 -16.52 -0.93
N LYS A 154 -19.94 -15.18 -0.92
CA LYS A 154 -20.92 -14.34 -1.61
C LYS A 154 -20.86 -14.47 -3.12
N TYR A 155 -19.66 -14.65 -3.67
CA TYR A 155 -19.48 -14.93 -5.09
C TYR A 155 -20.10 -16.28 -5.49
N ALA A 156 -19.99 -17.30 -4.64
CA ALA A 156 -20.61 -18.61 -4.87
C ALA A 156 -22.15 -18.53 -4.85
N GLU A 157 -22.74 -17.73 -3.95
CA GLU A 157 -24.20 -17.54 -3.84
C GLU A 157 -24.83 -16.96 -5.13
N VAL A 158 -24.06 -16.24 -5.95
CA VAL A 158 -24.57 -15.61 -7.19
C VAL A 158 -24.23 -16.38 -8.47
N GLN A 159 -23.60 -17.56 -8.37
CA GLN A 159 -23.33 -18.39 -9.53
C GLN A 159 -24.61 -19.07 -10.04
N ALA A 160 -24.80 -19.06 -11.36
CA ALA A 160 -25.91 -19.77 -12.01
C ALA A 160 -25.61 -21.26 -12.27
N PHE A 161 -24.48 -21.77 -11.76
CA PHE A 161 -24.04 -23.14 -11.97
C PHE A 161 -23.28 -23.67 -10.74
N VAL A 162 -23.19 -25.00 -10.64
CA VAL A 162 -22.34 -25.67 -9.65
C VAL A 162 -21.05 -26.12 -10.35
N PRO A 163 -19.86 -25.69 -9.89
CA PRO A 163 -18.60 -26.15 -10.47
C PRO A 163 -18.45 -27.67 -10.37
N SER A 164 -18.08 -28.32 -11.48
CA SER A 164 -17.67 -29.73 -11.44
C SER A 164 -16.22 -29.85 -10.95
N ILE A 165 -15.95 -30.82 -10.09
CA ILE A 165 -14.59 -31.17 -9.64
C ILE A 165 -13.97 -32.29 -10.47
N GLU A 166 -14.67 -32.76 -11.50
CA GLU A 166 -14.13 -33.75 -12.44
C GLU A 166 -12.92 -33.18 -13.20
N GLY A 167 -11.77 -33.86 -13.11
CA GLY A 167 -10.52 -33.38 -13.67
C GLY A 167 -9.85 -32.22 -12.90
N ALA A 168 -10.43 -31.78 -11.78
CA ALA A 168 -9.82 -30.77 -10.93
C ALA A 168 -8.67 -31.34 -10.10
N ALA A 169 -7.73 -30.48 -9.71
CA ALA A 169 -6.62 -30.80 -8.83
C ALA A 169 -6.72 -29.96 -7.55
N PRO A 170 -6.35 -30.51 -6.37
CA PRO A 170 -6.21 -29.69 -5.17
C PRO A 170 -5.23 -28.54 -5.42
N TYR A 171 -5.56 -27.35 -4.93
CA TYR A 171 -4.72 -26.18 -5.11
C TYR A 171 -3.33 -26.40 -4.49
N GLU A 172 -3.27 -27.04 -3.33
CA GLU A 172 -2.04 -27.41 -2.62
C GLU A 172 -1.18 -28.35 -3.48
N SER A 173 -1.81 -29.32 -4.14
CA SER A 173 -1.13 -30.23 -5.06
C SER A 173 -0.55 -29.49 -6.27
N PHE A 174 -1.31 -28.56 -6.85
CA PHE A 174 -0.83 -27.71 -7.94
C PHE A 174 0.37 -26.85 -7.51
N VAL A 175 0.29 -26.17 -6.36
CA VAL A 175 1.36 -25.30 -5.84
C VAL A 175 2.63 -26.08 -5.53
N LEU A 176 2.52 -27.24 -4.89
CA LEU A 176 3.69 -28.03 -4.50
C LEU A 176 4.38 -28.70 -5.69
N MET A 177 3.60 -29.12 -6.70
CA MET A 177 4.12 -29.97 -7.77
C MET A 177 4.34 -29.22 -9.09
N GLY A 178 3.81 -28.00 -9.23
CA GLY A 178 3.97 -27.17 -10.42
C GLY A 178 3.37 -27.77 -11.70
N LYS A 179 2.41 -28.70 -11.57
CA LYS A 179 1.81 -29.43 -12.70
C LYS A 179 0.32 -29.13 -12.80
N THR A 180 -0.13 -28.79 -14.00
CA THR A 180 -1.54 -28.54 -14.34
C THR A 180 -2.28 -29.79 -14.81
N HIS A 181 -1.57 -30.90 -15.08
CA HIS A 181 -2.15 -32.14 -15.59
C HIS A 181 -1.96 -33.28 -14.60
N TRP A 182 -3.06 -33.95 -14.23
CA TRP A 182 -3.10 -35.02 -13.26
C TRP A 182 -3.72 -36.26 -13.88
N ASP A 183 -3.04 -37.41 -13.71
CA ASP A 183 -3.60 -38.71 -14.04
C ASP A 183 -4.23 -39.29 -12.77
N PRO A 184 -5.57 -39.23 -12.61
CA PRO A 184 -6.26 -39.69 -11.40
C PRO A 184 -6.15 -41.22 -11.19
N HIS A 185 -5.50 -41.95 -12.10
CA HIS A 185 -5.41 -43.41 -12.07
C HIS A 185 -3.98 -43.96 -11.90
N ARG A 186 -2.99 -43.14 -11.53
CA ARG A 186 -1.69 -43.67 -11.10
C ARG A 186 -1.85 -44.45 -9.77
N ARG A 187 -1.97 -45.78 -9.90
CA ARG A 187 -1.73 -46.73 -8.81
C ARG A 187 -0.23 -46.86 -8.53
#